data_AF-A0A6C0I2H2-F1
#
_entry.id   AF-A0A6C0I2H2-F1
#
_cell.length_a   1.000
_cell.length_b   1.000
_cell.length_c   1.000
_cell.angle_alpha   90.00
_cell.angle_beta   90.00
_cell.angle_gamma   90.00
#
_symmetry.space_group_name_H-M   'P 1'
#
loop_
_entity.id
_entity.type
_entity.pdbx_description
1 polymer ?
#
loop_
_entity_poly.entity_id
_entity_poly.type
_entity_poly.pdbx_seq_one_letter_code
_entity_poly.pdbx_strand_id
1 'polypeptide(L)' 'MHGAMNHLFHSILFGILLYFVMVFILKQPYEVAQDRSMLLAALALAYMILFGHSLPNHVNKNIF' A
#
# COMPACT_ATOMS: atom_id res chain seq x y z
N MET A 1 14.31 9.75 5.63
CA MET A 1 12.87 9.45 5.42
C MET A 1 12.50 9.96 4.05
N HIS A 2 11.95 9.11 3.17
CA HIS A 2 11.24 9.65 2.01
C HIS A 2 10.00 10.40 2.55
N GLY A 3 9.59 11.50 1.91
CA GLY A 3 8.43 12.27 2.38
C GLY A 3 7.13 11.47 2.27
N ALA A 4 6.10 11.87 3.03
CA ALA A 4 4.77 11.24 2.99
C ALA A 4 4.18 11.14 1.58
N MET A 5 4.48 12.11 0.72
CA MET A 5 4.06 12.09 -0.69
C MET A 5 4.67 10.92 -1.46
N ASN A 6 5.93 10.55 -1.20
CA ASN A 6 6.55 9.40 -1.85
C ASN A 6 5.90 8.08 -1.39
N HIS A 7 5.48 8.00 -0.13
CA HIS A 7 4.77 6.84 0.41
C HIS A 7 3.38 6.66 -0.22
N LEU A 8 2.71 7.77 -0.55
CA LEU A 8 1.47 7.74 -1.33
C LEU A 8 1.70 7.15 -2.73
N PHE A 9 2.73 7.59 -3.45
CA PHE A 9 3.05 7.01 -4.77
C PHE A 9 3.38 5.51 -4.69
N HIS A 10 4.12 5.09 -3.66
CA HIS A 10 4.43 3.68 -3.46
C HIS A 10 3.16 2.85 -3.17
N SER A 11 2.25 3.33 -2.33
CA SER A 11 1.03 2.58 -2.03
C SER A 11 0.10 2.48 -3.23
N ILE A 12 0.00 3.53 -4.05
CA ILE A 12 -0.77 3.51 -5.30
C ILE A 12 -0.19 2.48 -6.26
N LEU A 13 1.13 2.51 -6.50
CA LEU A 13 1.78 1.54 -7.38
C LEU A 13 1.62 0.11 -6.86
N PHE A 14 1.72 -0.09 -5.56
CA PHE A 14 1.49 -1.38 -4.91
C PHE A 14 0.05 -1.89 -5.09
N GLY A 15 -0.95 -1.02 -4.92
CA GLY A 15 -2.36 -1.36 -5.15
C GLY A 15 -2.65 -1.74 -6.60
N ILE A 16 -2.09 -0.99 -7.56
CA ILE A 16 -2.21 -1.30 -8.98
C ILE A 16 -1.59 -2.67 -9.29
N LEU A 17 -0.36 -2.92 -8.82
CA LEU A 17 0.31 -4.21 -9.03
C LEU A 17 -0.49 -5.37 -8.44
N LEU A 18 -1.01 -5.21 -7.21
CA LEU A 18 -1.85 -6.22 -6.56
C LEU A 18 -3.12 -6.51 -7.36
N TYR A 19 -3.80 -5.48 -7.85
CA TYR A 19 -4.99 -5.65 -8.70
C TYR A 19 -4.67 -6.51 -9.93
N PHE A 20 -3.58 -6.19 -10.64
CA PHE A 20 -3.14 -6.95 -11.81
C PHE A 20 -2.82 -8.41 -11.44
N VAL A 21 -2.13 -8.65 -10.32
CA VAL A 21 -1.87 -10.01 -9.84
C VAL A 21 -3.17 -10.76 -9.56
N MET A 22 -4.13 -10.13 -8.87
CA MET A 22 -5.41 -10.76 -8.52
C MET A 22 -6.25 -11.11 -9.76
N VAL A 23 -6.32 -10.22 -10.74
CA VAL A 23 -7.09 -10.43 -11.97
C VAL A 23 -6.40 -11.46 -12.88
N PHE A 24 -5.13 -11.25 -13.20
CA PHE A 24 -4.47 -12.01 -14.27
C PHE A 24 -3.87 -13.33 -13.79
N ILE A 25 -3.36 -13.38 -12.56
CA ILE A 25 -2.72 -14.58 -12.00
C ILE A 25 -3.74 -15.37 -11.17
N LEU A 26 -4.43 -14.72 -10.24
CA LEU A 26 -5.36 -15.40 -9.32
C LEU A 26 -6.78 -15.57 -9.88
N LYS A 27 -7.08 -14.98 -11.05
CA LYS A 27 -8.38 -15.06 -11.74
C LYS A 27 -9.57 -14.63 -10.87
N GLN A 28 -9.37 -13.67 -9.97
CA GLN A 28 -10.45 -13.13 -9.13
C GLN A 28 -11.40 -12.25 -9.96
N PRO A 29 -12.70 -12.16 -9.58
CA PRO A 29 -13.62 -11.18 -10.16
C PRO A 29 -13.09 -9.75 -10.01
N TYR A 30 -13.33 -8.90 -11.00
CA TYR A 30 -12.81 -7.53 -11.02
C TYR A 30 -13.17 -6.71 -9.77
N GLU A 31 -14.43 -6.79 -9.32
CA GLU A 31 -14.92 -6.11 -8.12
C GLU A 31 -14.16 -6.56 -6.87
N VAL A 32 -13.98 -7.88 -6.71
CA VAL A 32 -13.25 -8.47 -5.58
C VAL A 32 -11.78 -8.06 -5.61
N ALA A 33 -11.14 -8.07 -6.77
CA ALA A 33 -9.75 -7.66 -6.93
C ALA A 33 -9.58 -6.17 -6.61
N GLN A 34 -10.50 -5.32 -7.05
CA GLN A 34 -10.48 -3.89 -6.82
C GLN A 34 -10.63 -3.55 -5.32
N ASP A 35 -11.64 -4.11 -4.66
CA ASP A 35 -11.88 -3.84 -3.23
C ASP A 35 -10.72 -4.30 -2.37
N ARG A 36 -10.18 -5.51 -2.64
CA ARG A 36 -9.06 -6.07 -1.88
C ARG A 36 -7.76 -5.35 -2.14
N SER A 37 -7.43 -5.03 -3.39
CA SER A 37 -6.20 -4.30 -3.69
C SER A 37 -6.21 -2.89 -3.11
N MET A 38 -7.36 -2.21 -3.13
CA MET A 38 -7.52 -0.88 -2.55
C MET A 38 -7.39 -0.92 -1.02
N LEU A 39 -8.01 -1.90 -0.36
CA LEU A 39 -7.84 -2.11 1.08
C LEU A 39 -6.37 -2.35 1.45
N LEU A 40 -5.68 -3.23 0.72
CA LEU A 40 -4.27 -3.52 0.97
C LEU A 40 -3.37 -2.30 0.71
N ALA A 41 -3.66 -1.50 -0.32
CA ALA A 41 -2.94 -0.26 -0.59
C ALA A 41 -3.13 0.78 0.53
N ALA A 42 -4.35 0.91 1.07
CA ALA A 42 -4.64 1.80 2.20
C ALA A 42 -3.88 1.38 3.46
N LEU A 43 -3.86 0.08 3.77
CA LEU A 43 -3.08 -0.46 4.89
C LEU A 43 -1.57 -0.27 4.69
N ALA A 44 -1.07 -0.48 3.46
CA ALA A 44 0.33 -0.23 3.13
C ALA A 44 0.70 1.25 3.27
N LEU A 45 -0.19 2.16 2.89
CA LEU A 45 0.01 3.60 3.08
C LEU A 45 0.10 3.94 4.58
N ALA A 46 -0.84 3.45 5.39
CA ALA A 46 -0.82 3.65 6.83
C ALA A 46 0.49 3.13 7.46
N TYR A 47 0.92 1.93 7.06
CA TYR A 47 2.22 1.38 7.46
C TYR A 47 3.37 2.31 7.08
N MET A 48 3.42 2.78 5.83
CA MET A 48 4.53 3.59 5.35
C MET A 48 4.58 4.99 5.97
N ILE A 49 3.42 5.57 6.32
CA ILE A 49 3.36 6.84 7.05
C ILE A 49 3.88 6.67 8.49
N LEU A 50 3.56 5.54 9.13
CA LEU A 50 3.97 5.26 10.50
C LEU A 50 5.43 4.83 10.61
N PHE A 51 5.90 3.96 9.74
CA PHE A 51 7.19 3.26 9.89
C PHE A 51 8.19 3.52 8.75
N GLY A 52 7.73 4.17 7.67
CA GLY A 52 8.53 4.33 6.45
C GLY A 52 8.49 3.09 5.55
N HIS A 53 9.38 3.05 4.56
CA HIS A 53 9.47 1.94 3.59
C HIS A 53 10.17 0.69 4.15
N SER A 54 10.98 0.85 5.19
CA SER A 54 11.79 -0.22 5.78
C SER A 54 11.04 -0.95 6.91
N LEU A 55 11.70 -1.93 7.52
CA LEU A 55 11.21 -2.58 8.75
C LEU A 55 10.92 -1.56 9.87
N PRO A 56 9.94 -1.84 10.74
CA PRO A 56 9.47 -0.92 11.77
C PRO A 56 10.47 -0.80 12.92
N ASN A 57 11.54 -0.03 12.70
CA ASN A 57 12.55 0.25 13.73
C ASN A 57 12.22 1.51 14.57
N HIS A 58 11.29 2.34 14.09
CA HIS A 58 10.86 3.57 14.74
C HIS A 58 9.49 4.00 14.20
N VAL A 59 8.78 4.79 14.99
CA VAL A 59 7.51 5.42 14.60
C VAL A 59 7.76 6.87 14.17
N ASN A 60 7.02 7.35 13.17
CA ASN A 60 7.06 8.72 12.69
C ASN A 60 6.67 9.71 13.80
N LYS A 61 7.65 10.51 14.24
CA LYS A 61 7.53 11.51 15.32
C LYS A 61 6.58 12.67 15.01
N ASN A 62 6.11 12.79 13.77
CA ASN A 62 5.10 13.80 13.42
C ASN A 62 3.67 13.33 13.73
N ILE A 63 3.48 12.07 14.16
CA ILE A 63 2.18 11.50 14.52
C ILE A 63 1.97 11.51 16.06
N PHE A 64 3.05 11.34 16.84
CA PHE A 64 3.04 11.24 18.31
C PHE A 64 4.15 12.12 18.89
#